data_AF-A0A9P6QRS0-F1
#
_entry.id   AF-A0A9P6QRS0-F1
#
_cell.length_a   1.000
_cell.length_b   1.000
_cell.length_c   1.000
_cell.angle_alpha   90.00
_cell.angle_beta   90.00
_cell.angle_gamma   90.00
#
_symmetry.space_group_name_H-M   'P 1'
#
loop_
_entity.id
_entity.type
_entity.pdbx_description
1 polymer ?
#
loop_
_entity_poly.entity_id
_entity_poly.type
_entity_poly.pdbx_seq_one_letter_code
_entity_poly.pdbx_strand_id
1 'polypeptide(L)'
;MASMPRLSRSPLFRALTAILLVSTLTSALVIPRVKYQQYPFRSVTPSSSSSSASWMEQEQMDSTGKAFPRLKNDLILRAARGEETERVPVWVMRQAGRYLPEFRKVREEHDFFAIVRTPELATKVTLQPIDRYDGLLDAAIIFSDILVVPQAMGLVVEMLPGKGPSLPNPLTSPEDMKRLNKKVDVRKELQYVFDAITMTRHALNGRVPLIGFTGAPWTQM
;
A
#
# COMPACT_ATOMS: atom_id res chain seq x y z
N MET A 1 12.67 -1.53 -47.34
CA MET A 1 11.21 -1.53 -47.11
C MET A 1 10.82 -2.87 -46.51
N ALA A 2 10.69 -2.95 -45.18
CA ALA A 2 10.05 -4.06 -44.48
C ALA A 2 9.60 -3.55 -43.11
N SER A 3 8.33 -3.82 -42.79
CA SER A 3 7.51 -3.18 -41.78
C SER A 3 7.66 -3.78 -40.39
N MET A 4 7.77 -2.94 -39.36
CA MET A 4 7.57 -3.30 -37.95
C MET A 4 6.09 -3.62 -37.66
N PRO A 5 5.76 -4.67 -36.88
CA PRO A 5 4.41 -4.86 -36.36
C PRO A 5 4.19 -4.04 -35.08
N ARG A 6 3.12 -3.23 -35.09
CA ARG A 6 2.57 -2.51 -33.93
C ARG A 6 1.89 -3.51 -32.98
N LEU A 7 2.40 -3.65 -31.76
CA LEU A 7 1.68 -4.26 -30.64
C LEU A 7 0.90 -3.16 -29.89
N SER A 8 -0.31 -2.89 -30.38
CA SER A 8 -1.34 -2.10 -29.71
C SER A 8 -2.57 -2.98 -29.59
N ARG A 9 -3.22 -2.92 -28.41
CA ARG A 9 -4.47 -3.60 -27.97
C ARG A 9 -4.27 -4.77 -27.00
N SER A 10 -3.87 -4.46 -25.76
CA SER A 10 -4.26 -5.27 -24.60
C SER A 10 -4.96 -4.38 -23.55
N PRO A 11 -6.10 -4.81 -22.97
CA PRO A 11 -6.82 -4.04 -21.95
C PRO A 11 -6.03 -3.89 -20.63
N LEU A 12 -5.04 -4.76 -20.41
CA LEU A 12 -4.08 -4.68 -19.30
C LEU A 12 -3.18 -3.43 -19.36
N PHE A 13 -2.89 -2.90 -20.55
CA PHE A 13 -2.04 -1.71 -20.69
C PHE A 13 -2.77 -0.40 -20.36
N ARG A 14 -4.12 -0.40 -20.41
CA ARG A 14 -4.93 0.78 -20.07
C ARG A 14 -5.22 0.89 -18.57
N ALA A 15 -5.24 -0.22 -17.84
CA ALA A 15 -5.35 -0.20 -16.37
C ALA A 15 -4.08 0.34 -15.70
N LEU A 16 -2.91 0.09 -16.29
CA LEU A 16 -1.61 0.55 -15.77
C LEU A 16 -1.36 2.06 -15.97
N THR A 17 -2.07 2.73 -16.87
CA THR A 17 -1.94 4.18 -17.07
C THR A 17 -2.77 5.00 -16.07
N ALA A 18 -3.77 4.40 -15.40
CA ALA A 18 -4.64 5.13 -14.46
C ALA A 18 -4.06 5.25 -13.03
N ILE A 19 -3.00 4.52 -12.70
CA ILE A 19 -2.38 4.53 -11.36
C ILE A 19 -1.08 5.35 -11.32
N LEU A 20 -0.56 5.80 -12.48
CA LEU A 20 0.78 6.40 -12.58
C LEU A 20 0.82 7.92 -12.76
N LEU A 21 -0.26 8.64 -12.42
CA LEU A 21 -0.35 10.09 -12.63
C LEU A 21 -0.87 10.85 -11.40
N VAL A 22 -0.26 10.63 -10.24
CA VAL A 22 -0.29 11.58 -9.12
C VAL A 22 1.11 11.71 -8.52
N SER A 23 2.03 12.25 -9.31
CA SER A 23 3.30 12.78 -8.80
C SER A 23 3.98 13.62 -9.87
N THR A 24 3.46 14.82 -10.13
CA THR A 24 4.30 15.98 -10.51
C THR A 24 3.49 17.27 -10.41
N LEU A 25 4.08 18.24 -9.70
CA LEU A 25 3.92 19.70 -9.83
C LEU A 25 2.68 20.36 -9.19
N THR A 26 2.92 20.83 -7.96
CA THR A 26 2.31 22.01 -7.37
C THR A 26 2.72 23.26 -8.15
N SER A 27 1.78 23.94 -8.82
CA SER A 27 1.73 25.41 -8.94
C SER A 27 0.39 25.83 -9.54
N ALA A 28 -0.16 26.90 -8.97
CA ALA A 28 -1.47 27.49 -9.19
C ALA A 28 -1.97 27.53 -10.65
N LEU A 29 -3.22 27.12 -10.87
CA LEU A 29 -4.14 27.83 -11.77
C LEU A 29 -5.58 27.35 -11.53
N VAL A 30 -6.49 28.32 -11.40
CA VAL A 30 -7.94 28.13 -11.43
C VAL A 30 -8.33 27.49 -12.77
N ILE A 31 -9.06 26.37 -12.76
CA ILE A 31 -9.61 25.74 -13.98
C ILE A 31 -11.11 25.51 -13.79
N PRO A 32 -11.97 25.87 -14.77
CA PRO A 32 -13.43 25.92 -14.61
C PRO A 32 -14.10 24.55 -14.77
N ARG A 33 -15.37 24.45 -14.34
CA ARG A 33 -16.29 23.31 -14.53
C ARG A 33 -16.17 22.70 -15.94
N VAL A 34 -15.55 21.53 -16.05
CA VAL A 34 -15.61 20.69 -17.25
C VAL A 34 -16.82 19.76 -17.15
N LYS A 35 -17.74 19.87 -18.11
CA LYS A 35 -18.86 18.92 -18.31
C LYS A 35 -18.28 17.60 -18.82
N TYR A 36 -18.45 16.51 -18.08
CA TYR A 36 -18.11 15.17 -18.55
C TYR A 36 -19.13 14.70 -19.60
N GLN A 37 -18.63 14.41 -20.79
CA GLN A 37 -19.39 13.80 -21.88
C GLN A 37 -19.46 12.29 -21.64
N GLN A 38 -20.68 11.79 -21.41
CA GLN A 38 -20.94 10.37 -21.18
C GLN A 38 -20.67 9.56 -22.44
N TYR A 39 -19.74 8.60 -22.37
CA TYR A 39 -19.63 7.53 -23.36
C TYR A 39 -20.46 6.34 -22.90
N PRO A 40 -21.29 5.72 -23.78
CA PRO A 40 -22.11 4.58 -23.38
C PRO A 40 -21.22 3.37 -23.12
N PHE A 41 -21.21 2.91 -21.86
CA PHE A 41 -20.58 1.65 -21.47
C PHE A 41 -21.54 0.50 -21.84
N ARG A 42 -21.10 -0.41 -22.71
CA ARG A 42 -21.88 -1.57 -23.13
C ARG A 42 -21.98 -2.55 -21.95
N SER A 43 -23.18 -2.79 -21.46
CA SER A 43 -23.44 -3.72 -20.37
C SER A 43 -23.04 -5.14 -20.77
N VAL A 44 -22.15 -5.75 -19.98
CA VAL A 44 -21.97 -7.19 -19.96
C VAL A 44 -22.96 -7.71 -18.92
N THR A 45 -24.01 -8.40 -19.38
CA THR A 45 -24.92 -9.10 -18.48
C THR A 45 -24.17 -10.24 -17.80
N PRO A 46 -24.18 -10.36 -16.46
CA PRO A 46 -23.64 -11.53 -15.80
C PRO A 46 -24.56 -12.72 -16.10
N SER A 47 -24.00 -13.79 -16.64
CA SER A 47 -24.68 -15.09 -16.67
C SER A 47 -24.84 -15.58 -15.23
N SER A 48 -26.05 -16.00 -14.90
CA SER A 48 -26.44 -16.52 -13.60
C SER A 48 -25.62 -17.77 -13.24
N SER A 49 -24.73 -17.62 -12.26
CA SER A 49 -24.38 -18.72 -11.36
C SER A 49 -23.97 -18.14 -10.00
N SER A 50 -24.78 -18.49 -9.00
CA SER A 50 -24.65 -18.15 -7.59
C SER A 50 -23.34 -18.73 -7.01
N SER A 51 -22.37 -17.89 -6.63
CA SER A 51 -21.32 -18.25 -5.65
C SER A 51 -20.33 -17.12 -5.29
N SER A 52 -20.58 -15.86 -5.62
CA SER A 52 -19.61 -14.77 -5.33
C SER A 52 -19.63 -14.26 -3.89
N ALA A 53 -20.67 -14.56 -3.11
CA ALA A 53 -20.83 -14.06 -1.74
C ALA A 53 -20.14 -14.93 -0.65
N SER A 54 -19.82 -16.20 -0.92
CA SER A 54 -19.41 -17.15 0.13
C SER A 54 -17.99 -16.95 0.66
N TRP A 55 -17.09 -16.31 -0.10
CA TRP A 55 -15.71 -16.05 0.35
C TRP A 55 -15.58 -14.81 1.24
N MET A 56 -16.57 -13.92 1.25
CA MET A 56 -16.58 -12.74 2.13
C MET A 56 -17.08 -13.06 3.55
N GLU A 57 -17.80 -14.19 3.71
CA GLU A 57 -18.36 -14.65 4.99
C GLU A 57 -17.51 -15.71 5.70
N GLN A 58 -16.38 -16.13 5.13
CA GLN A 58 -15.41 -16.92 5.88
C GLN A 58 -14.78 -16.02 6.96
N GLU A 59 -14.96 -16.37 8.24
CA GLU A 59 -14.28 -15.71 9.34
C GLU A 59 -12.78 -15.69 9.04
N GLN A 60 -12.26 -14.50 8.72
CA GLN A 60 -10.84 -14.32 8.49
C GLN A 60 -10.15 -14.51 9.85
N MET A 61 -9.40 -15.61 9.98
CA MET A 61 -8.63 -15.93 11.17
C MET A 61 -7.17 -15.57 10.95
N ASP A 62 -6.49 -15.19 12.02
CA ASP A 62 -5.03 -15.06 12.02
C ASP A 62 -4.33 -16.42 12.09
N SER A 63 -2.99 -16.41 12.04
CA SER A 63 -2.16 -17.63 12.12
C SER A 63 -2.31 -18.41 13.43
N THR A 64 -2.90 -17.81 14.46
CA THR A 64 -3.16 -18.43 15.77
C THR A 64 -4.59 -18.95 15.92
N GLY A 65 -5.43 -18.79 14.89
CA GLY A 65 -6.84 -19.20 14.92
C GLY A 65 -7.76 -18.19 15.61
N LYS A 66 -7.30 -16.96 15.85
CA LYS A 66 -8.14 -15.89 16.39
C LYS A 66 -8.81 -15.14 15.24
N ALA A 67 -10.13 -14.99 15.33
CA ALA A 67 -10.90 -14.22 14.36
C ALA A 67 -10.52 -12.73 14.38
N PHE A 68 -10.41 -12.12 13.21
CA PHE A 68 -10.25 -10.67 13.10
C PHE A 68 -11.59 -9.95 13.39
N PRO A 69 -11.56 -8.76 14.02
CA PRO A 69 -12.75 -7.96 14.23
C PRO A 69 -13.48 -7.64 12.90
N ARG A 70 -14.81 -7.75 12.91
CA ARG A 70 -15.65 -7.43 11.76
C ARG A 70 -15.51 -5.96 11.38
N LEU A 71 -15.41 -5.70 10.08
CA LEU A 71 -15.28 -4.36 9.53
C LEU A 71 -16.56 -3.54 9.74
N LYS A 72 -16.40 -2.30 10.21
CA LYS A 72 -17.47 -1.33 10.50
C LYS A 72 -17.60 -0.28 9.40
N ASN A 73 -16.48 0.16 8.84
CA ASN A 73 -16.42 1.05 7.68
C ASN A 73 -15.74 0.33 6.52
N ASP A 74 -16.47 0.08 5.44
CA ASP A 74 -15.99 -0.58 4.23
C ASP A 74 -16.05 0.31 2.98
N LEU A 75 -16.27 1.61 3.15
CA LEU A 75 -16.48 2.58 2.06
C LEU A 75 -15.40 2.48 0.98
N ILE A 76 -14.14 2.46 1.39
CA ILE A 76 -13.01 2.39 0.44
C ILE A 76 -12.97 1.06 -0.32
N LEU A 77 -13.40 -0.04 0.28
CA LEU A 77 -13.43 -1.35 -0.39
C LEU A 77 -14.56 -1.39 -1.43
N ARG A 78 -15.74 -0.87 -1.08
CA ARG A 78 -16.87 -0.74 -2.00
C ARG A 78 -16.54 0.18 -3.17
N ALA A 79 -16.01 1.37 -2.89
CA ALA A 79 -15.58 2.31 -3.92
C ALA A 79 -14.50 1.71 -4.84
N ALA A 80 -13.52 0.99 -4.29
CA ALA A 80 -12.49 0.31 -5.09
C ALA A 80 -13.06 -0.79 -6.01
N ARG A 81 -14.20 -1.39 -5.65
CA ARG A 81 -14.95 -2.34 -6.49
C ARG A 81 -15.91 -1.66 -7.47
N GLY A 82 -16.01 -0.33 -7.44
CA GLY A 82 -16.93 0.44 -8.28
C GLY A 82 -18.39 0.41 -7.81
N GLU A 83 -18.62 0.04 -6.55
CA GLU A 83 -19.95 0.04 -5.92
C GLU A 83 -20.35 1.47 -5.50
N GLU A 84 -21.66 1.72 -5.41
CA GLU A 84 -22.17 2.99 -4.90
C GLU A 84 -21.86 3.15 -3.40
N THR A 85 -21.51 4.37 -2.99
CA THR A 85 -21.14 4.71 -1.62
C THR A 85 -21.84 5.99 -1.19
N GLU A 86 -22.14 6.10 0.10
CA GLU A 86 -22.88 7.22 0.69
C GLU A 86 -22.08 8.53 0.62
N ARG A 87 -20.75 8.41 0.54
CA ARG A 87 -19.80 9.50 0.32
C ARG A 87 -18.50 8.97 -0.27
N VAL A 88 -17.71 9.86 -0.86
CA VAL A 88 -16.36 9.54 -1.36
C VAL A 88 -15.45 9.16 -0.18
N PRO A 89 -14.80 7.98 -0.20
CA PRO A 89 -13.85 7.60 0.83
C PRO A 89 -12.51 8.32 0.68
N VAL A 90 -11.85 8.62 1.80
CA VAL A 90 -10.59 9.37 1.83
C VAL A 90 -9.55 8.65 2.70
N TRP A 91 -8.33 8.58 2.20
CA TRP A 91 -7.13 8.27 2.97
C TRP A 91 -5.96 9.06 2.39
N VAL A 92 -4.88 9.21 3.14
CA VAL A 92 -3.75 10.04 2.70
C VAL A 92 -2.47 9.23 2.67
N MET A 93 -1.77 9.25 1.54
CA MET A 93 -0.43 8.67 1.46
C MET A 93 0.49 9.35 2.48
N ARG A 94 1.24 8.54 3.24
CA ARG A 94 2.06 9.01 4.38
C ARG A 94 1.26 9.66 5.51
N GLN A 95 0.00 9.26 5.72
CA GLN A 95 -0.80 9.69 6.87
C GLN A 95 -0.11 9.43 8.21
N ALA A 96 0.67 8.35 8.36
CA ALA A 96 1.58 8.18 9.48
C ALA A 96 2.95 8.77 9.10
N GLY A 97 3.29 9.94 9.64
CA GLY A 97 4.52 10.62 9.24
C GLY A 97 4.87 11.88 10.02
N ARG A 98 5.97 12.53 9.60
CA ARG A 98 6.66 13.62 10.30
C ARG A 98 5.82 14.86 10.62
N TYR A 99 4.66 15.02 9.98
CA TYR A 99 3.75 16.13 10.27
C TYR A 99 3.00 15.94 11.61
N LEU A 100 2.92 14.70 12.11
CA LEU A 100 2.35 14.38 13.42
C LEU A 100 3.42 14.54 14.52
N PRO A 101 3.20 15.38 15.55
CA PRO A 101 4.09 15.48 16.71
C PRO A 101 4.32 14.14 17.42
N GLU A 102 3.28 13.32 17.57
CA GLU A 102 3.36 11.98 18.17
C GLU A 102 4.20 10.99 17.36
N PHE A 103 4.25 11.15 16.03
CA PHE A 103 5.17 10.38 15.20
C PHE A 103 6.62 10.82 15.43
N ARG A 104 6.85 12.14 15.52
CA ARG A 104 8.19 12.70 15.76
C ARG A 104 8.77 12.21 17.09
N LYS A 105 7.96 12.16 18.15
CA LYS A 105 8.38 11.61 19.46
C LYS A 105 8.88 10.16 19.34
N VAL A 106 8.14 9.30 18.64
CA VAL A 106 8.56 7.90 18.41
C VAL A 106 9.87 7.84 17.60
N ARG A 107 10.07 8.77 16.65
CA ARG A 107 11.29 8.85 15.83
C ARG A 107 12.50 9.43 16.58
N GLU A 108 12.30 10.17 17.66
CA GLU A 108 13.37 10.67 18.54
C GLU A 108 13.93 9.54 19.42
N GLU A 109 13.09 8.58 19.79
CA GLU A 109 13.46 7.44 20.64
C GLU A 109 13.98 6.23 19.84
N HIS A 110 13.60 6.10 18.56
CA HIS A 110 13.90 4.92 17.76
C HIS A 110 14.31 5.24 16.32
N ASP A 111 15.28 4.49 15.82
CA ASP A 111 15.68 4.50 14.40
C ASP A 111 14.57 4.03 13.47
N PHE A 112 14.61 4.48 12.21
CA PHE A 112 13.50 4.26 11.27
C PHE A 112 13.25 2.77 11.02
N PHE A 113 14.32 2.02 10.73
CA PHE A 113 14.20 0.58 10.53
C PHE A 113 13.90 -0.16 11.83
N ALA A 114 14.26 0.38 12.99
CA ALA A 114 13.86 -0.20 14.28
C ALA A 114 12.34 -0.14 14.46
N ILE A 115 11.72 1.00 14.10
CA ILE A 115 10.25 1.15 14.12
C ILE A 115 9.60 0.19 13.12
N VAL A 116 10.12 0.11 11.89
CA VAL A 116 9.57 -0.78 10.84
C VAL A 116 9.70 -2.26 11.23
N ARG A 117 10.77 -2.65 11.91
CA ARG A 117 11.04 -4.04 12.31
C ARG A 117 10.39 -4.45 13.64
N THR A 118 9.81 -3.51 14.39
CA THR A 118 9.16 -3.79 15.67
C THR A 118 7.65 -3.71 15.49
N PRO A 119 6.92 -4.85 15.47
CA PRO A 119 5.48 -4.89 15.22
C PRO A 119 4.65 -3.94 16.09
N GLU A 120 5.02 -3.80 17.36
CA GLU A 120 4.36 -2.91 18.34
C GLU A 120 4.50 -1.44 17.92
N LEU A 121 5.71 -1.03 17.51
CA LEU A 121 5.99 0.34 17.10
C LEU A 121 5.33 0.67 15.76
N ALA A 122 5.44 -0.24 14.78
CA ALA A 122 4.76 -0.11 13.49
C ALA A 122 3.23 -0.01 13.67
N THR A 123 2.66 -0.83 14.55
CA THR A 123 1.23 -0.78 14.90
C THR A 123 0.88 0.56 15.54
N LYS A 124 1.61 0.99 16.57
CA LYS A 124 1.40 2.27 17.27
C LYS A 124 1.41 3.44 16.29
N VAL A 125 2.41 3.51 15.43
CA VAL A 125 2.55 4.56 14.41
C VAL A 125 1.43 4.52 13.38
N THR A 126 0.99 3.33 12.95
CA THR A 126 -0.12 3.18 12.00
C THR A 126 -1.44 3.72 12.55
N LEU A 127 -1.67 3.55 13.87
CA LEU A 127 -2.90 3.97 14.53
C LEU A 127 -2.98 5.49 14.77
N GLN A 128 -1.85 6.17 14.97
CA GLN A 128 -1.80 7.62 15.24
C GLN A 128 -2.72 8.48 14.35
N PRO A 129 -2.64 8.41 13.00
CA PRO A 129 -3.54 9.19 12.15
C PRO A 129 -5.00 8.76 12.25
N ILE A 130 -5.27 7.47 12.46
CA ILE A 130 -6.64 6.95 12.60
C ILE A 130 -7.27 7.47 13.89
N ASP A 131 -6.51 7.53 14.98
CA ASP A 131 -6.98 8.05 16.26
C ASP A 131 -7.11 9.58 16.23
N ARG A 132 -6.21 10.29 15.54
CA ARG A 132 -6.25 11.75 15.45
C ARG A 132 -7.37 12.28 14.56
N TYR A 133 -7.64 11.58 13.47
CA TYR A 133 -8.61 11.98 12.45
C TYR A 133 -9.80 11.00 12.42
N ASP A 134 -10.23 10.56 13.60
CA ASP A 134 -11.31 9.59 13.75
C ASP A 134 -12.56 10.05 12.99
N GLY A 135 -13.15 9.12 12.22
CA GLY A 135 -14.31 9.38 11.35
C GLY A 135 -14.00 10.11 10.03
N LEU A 136 -12.79 10.63 9.81
CA LEU A 136 -12.41 11.32 8.57
C LEU A 136 -11.63 10.44 7.60
N LEU A 137 -10.79 9.54 8.11
CA LEU A 137 -10.03 8.59 7.30
C LEU A 137 -10.79 7.27 7.17
N ASP A 138 -10.88 6.76 5.95
CA ASP A 138 -11.59 5.54 5.59
C ASP A 138 -10.68 4.33 5.42
N ALA A 139 -9.38 4.50 5.60
CA ALA A 139 -8.40 3.43 5.55
C ALA A 139 -7.19 3.72 6.43
N ALA A 140 -6.62 2.67 6.99
CA ALA A 140 -5.27 2.65 7.51
C ALA A 140 -4.33 2.06 6.46
N ILE A 141 -3.09 2.53 6.41
CA ILE A 141 -2.02 1.88 5.64
C ILE A 141 -0.92 1.48 6.63
N ILE A 142 -0.48 0.23 6.54
CA ILE A 142 0.55 -0.29 7.47
C ILE A 142 1.79 0.59 7.41
N PHE A 143 2.36 0.92 8.56
CA PHE A 143 3.66 1.58 8.61
C PHE A 143 4.76 0.56 8.32
N SER A 144 5.34 0.66 7.12
CA SER A 144 6.48 -0.13 6.68
C SER A 144 7.31 0.72 5.70
N ASP A 145 8.27 0.12 5.02
CA ASP A 145 9.03 0.76 3.94
C ASP A 145 9.13 -0.16 2.73
N ILE A 146 9.23 0.39 1.53
CA ILE A 146 9.38 -0.41 0.31
C ILE A 146 10.75 -1.10 0.26
N LEU A 147 11.78 -0.52 0.87
CA LEU A 147 13.16 -1.00 0.84
C LEU A 147 13.41 -2.24 1.72
N VAL A 148 12.38 -2.69 2.46
CA VAL A 148 12.44 -3.97 3.18
C VAL A 148 12.63 -5.15 2.22
N VAL A 149 12.17 -5.03 0.97
CA VAL A 149 12.34 -6.07 -0.05
C VAL A 149 13.80 -6.19 -0.49
N PRO A 150 14.48 -5.11 -0.96
CA PRO A 150 15.92 -5.08 -1.15
C PRO A 150 16.73 -5.59 0.04
N GLN A 151 16.35 -5.21 1.27
CA GLN A 151 17.01 -5.71 2.48
C GLN A 151 16.88 -7.23 2.64
N ALA A 152 15.68 -7.79 2.45
CA ALA A 152 15.46 -9.24 2.49
C ALA A 152 16.21 -9.98 1.37
N MET A 153 16.47 -9.31 0.24
CA MET A 153 17.31 -9.82 -0.85
C MET A 153 18.81 -9.69 -0.58
N GLY A 154 19.23 -9.16 0.58
CA GLY A 154 20.62 -9.08 1.00
C GLY A 154 21.33 -7.75 0.75
N LEU A 155 20.60 -6.71 0.31
CA LEU A 155 21.18 -5.37 0.19
C LEU A 155 21.19 -4.64 1.54
N VAL A 156 22.30 -3.95 1.81
CA VAL A 156 22.39 -3.04 2.94
C VAL A 156 21.71 -1.72 2.58
N VAL A 157 20.75 -1.31 3.41
CA VAL A 157 20.04 -0.04 3.27
C VAL A 157 20.13 0.70 4.59
N GLU A 158 20.63 1.94 4.54
CA GLU A 158 20.81 2.82 5.68
C GLU A 158 19.87 4.01 5.58
N MET A 159 19.37 4.52 6.70
CA MET A 159 18.56 5.74 6.73
C MET A 159 19.42 6.89 7.25
N LEU A 160 19.93 7.72 6.33
CA LEU A 160 20.81 8.83 6.69
C LEU A 160 20.00 10.05 7.18
N PRO A 161 20.37 10.65 8.32
CA PRO A 161 19.71 11.85 8.84
C PRO A 161 19.67 12.98 7.80
N GLY A 162 18.47 13.49 7.51
CA GLY A 162 18.25 14.59 6.57
C GLY A 162 18.45 14.26 5.07
N LYS A 163 19.07 13.12 4.74
CA LYS A 163 19.34 12.70 3.36
C LYS A 163 18.40 11.59 2.87
N GLY A 164 17.81 10.83 3.77
CA GLY A 164 16.90 9.72 3.44
C GLY A 164 17.65 8.39 3.25
N PRO A 165 17.04 7.42 2.55
CA PRO A 165 17.63 6.10 2.38
C PRO A 165 18.88 6.17 1.50
N SER A 166 19.90 5.41 1.87
CA SER A 166 21.14 5.24 1.13
C SER A 166 21.45 3.77 0.97
N LEU A 167 21.92 3.38 -0.21
CA LEU A 167 22.49 2.08 -0.48
C LEU A 167 24.00 2.26 -0.64
N PRO A 168 24.81 1.89 0.37
CA PRO A 168 26.26 2.11 0.33
C PRO A 168 26.94 1.41 -0.86
N ASN A 169 26.43 0.24 -1.24
CA ASN A 169 26.97 -0.59 -2.31
C ASN A 169 25.89 -0.87 -3.39
N PRO A 170 25.53 0.12 -4.23
CA PRO A 170 24.49 -0.03 -5.23
C PRO A 170 24.86 -1.10 -6.28
N LEU A 171 23.87 -1.62 -7.00
CA LEU A 171 24.08 -2.52 -8.14
C LEU A 171 24.44 -1.65 -9.36
N THR A 172 25.64 -1.83 -9.91
CA THR A 172 26.15 -1.00 -11.01
C THR A 172 26.47 -1.81 -12.26
N SER A 173 26.69 -3.12 -12.12
CA SER A 173 26.91 -4.03 -13.23
C SER A 173 26.04 -5.29 -13.13
N PRO A 174 25.79 -6.02 -14.23
CA PRO A 174 25.05 -7.28 -14.20
C PRO A 174 25.63 -8.33 -13.24
N GLU A 175 26.95 -8.31 -13.01
CA GLU A 175 27.65 -9.21 -12.10
C GLU A 175 27.23 -8.99 -10.63
N ASP A 176 26.84 -7.77 -10.27
CA ASP A 176 26.38 -7.43 -8.93
C ASP A 176 25.13 -8.22 -8.51
N MET A 177 24.34 -8.70 -9.48
CA MET A 177 23.18 -9.56 -9.22
C MET A 177 23.53 -10.86 -8.49
N LYS A 178 24.82 -11.25 -8.47
CA LYS A 178 25.32 -12.38 -7.68
C LYS A 178 25.30 -12.11 -6.17
N ARG A 179 25.29 -10.84 -5.75
CA ARG A 179 25.19 -10.44 -4.34
C ARG A 179 23.77 -10.59 -3.77
N LEU A 180 22.77 -10.71 -4.64
CA LEU A 180 21.37 -10.82 -4.22
C LEU A 180 20.98 -12.26 -3.92
N ASN A 181 20.24 -12.45 -2.83
CA ASN A 181 19.55 -13.68 -2.52
C ASN A 181 18.37 -13.86 -3.47
N LYS A 182 18.51 -14.76 -4.45
CA LYS A 182 17.44 -15.08 -5.42
C LYS A 182 16.33 -15.95 -4.83
N LYS A 183 16.61 -16.63 -3.71
CA LYS A 183 15.68 -17.50 -2.99
C LYS A 183 15.50 -16.94 -1.59
N VAL A 184 14.55 -16.02 -1.45
CA VAL A 184 14.18 -15.41 -0.17
C VAL A 184 13.03 -16.19 0.44
N ASP A 185 13.20 -16.69 1.66
CA ASP A 185 12.07 -17.15 2.46
C ASP A 185 11.35 -15.93 3.02
N VAL A 186 10.29 -15.52 2.34
CA VAL A 186 9.53 -14.30 2.67
C VAL A 186 8.94 -14.38 4.08
N ARG A 187 8.48 -15.56 4.51
CA ARG A 187 7.91 -15.73 5.85
C ARG A 187 8.96 -15.49 6.91
N LYS A 188 10.16 -16.04 6.71
CA LYS A 188 11.27 -15.85 7.64
C LYS A 188 11.79 -14.42 7.65
N GLU A 189 12.12 -13.86 6.48
CA GLU A 189 12.81 -12.57 6.39
C GLU A 189 11.89 -11.37 6.66
N LEU A 190 10.59 -11.49 6.37
CA LEU A 190 9.61 -10.42 6.57
C LEU A 190 8.55 -10.78 7.62
N GLN A 191 8.84 -11.71 8.53
CA GLN A 191 7.90 -12.13 9.60
C GLN A 191 7.38 -10.92 10.38
N TYR A 192 8.27 -9.99 10.72
CA TYR A 192 7.93 -8.77 11.46
C TYR A 192 6.89 -7.90 10.74
N VAL A 193 6.84 -7.91 9.39
CA VAL A 193 5.82 -7.19 8.61
C VAL A 193 4.47 -7.87 8.76
N PHE A 194 4.43 -9.21 8.69
CA PHE A 194 3.21 -9.98 8.88
C PHE A 194 2.66 -9.85 10.31
N ASP A 195 3.55 -9.84 11.30
CA ASP A 195 3.19 -9.62 12.70
C ASP A 195 2.62 -8.22 12.88
N ALA A 196 3.26 -7.19 12.32
CA ALA A 196 2.77 -5.81 12.36
C ALA A 196 1.39 -5.67 11.71
N ILE A 197 1.17 -6.31 10.55
CA ILE A 197 -0.14 -6.31 9.87
C ILE A 197 -1.20 -6.98 10.75
N THR A 198 -0.89 -8.16 11.30
CA THR A 198 -1.80 -8.92 12.15
C THR A 198 -2.18 -8.13 13.40
N MET A 199 -1.18 -7.58 14.10
CA MET A 199 -1.38 -6.76 15.29
C MET A 199 -2.18 -5.50 14.99
N THR A 200 -1.83 -4.80 13.91
CA THR A 200 -2.55 -3.59 13.49
C THR A 200 -4.00 -3.90 13.13
N ARG A 201 -4.26 -5.02 12.44
CA ARG A 201 -5.63 -5.41 12.06
C ARG A 201 -6.49 -5.69 13.29
N HIS A 202 -5.95 -6.33 14.32
CA HIS A 202 -6.62 -6.50 15.61
C HIS A 202 -6.82 -5.15 16.32
N ALA A 203 -5.79 -4.31 16.38
CA ALA A 203 -5.84 -3.03 17.09
C ALA A 203 -6.76 -1.98 16.44
N LEU A 204 -6.97 -2.05 15.12
CA LEU A 204 -7.96 -1.24 14.42
C LEU A 204 -9.40 -1.58 14.86
N ASN A 205 -9.64 -2.76 15.43
CA ASN A 205 -10.95 -3.20 15.90
C ASN A 205 -12.08 -3.00 14.87
N GLY A 206 -11.76 -3.30 13.61
CA GLY A 206 -12.68 -3.18 12.48
C GLY A 206 -13.07 -1.75 12.13
N ARG A 207 -12.45 -0.71 12.71
CA ARG A 207 -12.81 0.70 12.45
C ARG A 207 -12.72 1.05 10.96
N VAL A 208 -11.61 0.68 10.33
CA VAL A 208 -11.33 0.90 8.89
C VAL A 208 -10.53 -0.27 8.32
N PRO A 209 -10.50 -0.46 6.99
CA PRO A 209 -9.65 -1.46 6.35
C PRO A 209 -8.17 -1.11 6.51
N LEU A 210 -7.32 -2.15 6.47
CA LEU A 210 -5.86 -2.01 6.50
C LEU A 210 -5.28 -2.31 5.11
N ILE A 211 -4.56 -1.34 4.55
CA ILE A 211 -3.86 -1.44 3.27
C ILE A 211 -2.44 -1.95 3.53
N GLY A 212 -2.08 -3.07 2.88
CA GLY A 212 -0.70 -3.49 2.69
C GLY A 212 -0.12 -2.90 1.41
N PHE A 213 1.20 -2.76 1.31
CA PHE A 213 1.85 -2.19 0.12
C PHE A 213 3.22 -2.80 -0.14
N THR A 214 3.71 -2.62 -1.37
CA THR A 214 5.06 -2.98 -1.80
C THR A 214 5.51 -2.05 -2.93
N GLY A 215 6.81 -1.90 -3.14
CA GLY A 215 7.37 -1.19 -4.28
C GLY A 215 7.27 -2.01 -5.57
N ALA A 216 7.01 -1.36 -6.69
CA ALA A 216 7.04 -2.02 -8.00
C ALA A 216 8.48 -2.39 -8.39
N PRO A 217 8.69 -3.44 -9.22
CA PRO A 217 10.04 -3.92 -9.56
C PRO A 217 10.97 -2.84 -10.10
N TRP A 218 10.49 -1.98 -11.01
CA TRP A 218 11.29 -0.87 -11.55
C TRP A 218 11.70 0.15 -10.48
N THR A 219 10.83 0.43 -9.51
CA THR A 219 11.13 1.36 -8.41
C THR A 219 12.09 0.76 -7.38
N GLN A 220 12.17 -0.57 -7.31
CA GLN A 220 13.07 -1.31 -6.41
C GLN A 220 14.42 -1.66 -7.04
N MET A 221 14.53 -1.54 -8.37
CA MET A 221 15.74 -1.79 -9.15
C MET A 221 16.67 -0.58 -9.11
#